data_AF-A0A292ZLP2-F1
#
_entry.id   AF-A0A292ZLP2-F1
#
_cell.length_a   1.000
_cell.length_b   1.000
_cell.length_c   1.000
_cell.angle_alpha   90.00
_cell.angle_beta   90.00
_cell.angle_gamma   90.00
#
_symmetry.space_group_name_H-M   'P 1'
#
loop_
_entity.id
_entity.type
_entity.pdbx_description
1 polymer ?
#
loop_
_entity_poly.entity_id
_entity_poly.type
_entity_poly.pdbx_seq_one_letter_code
_entity_poly.pdbx_strand_id
1 'polypeptide(L)'
;MIVPRTLSDLKIWLKGHRAFQSRKWESVLTLLATRAYLFICAPNALVGFRVKLPADIAAAAVKKRIRPDKLPHLLDVRAANIELDKFSGKWSSLSDVTDRNNLAALDLSETSIALVGCGTIGSHLARMLVQCGAGNGGKLTLFDTQALDQGNIGRHLLGFGDIGKGKASAVGAELSRFHPQVKVASIEDDALRHLSEVGNHDLVIDATGEWNVQSALNQWFLDGGRKKARAILHSWVFMNGAGVQSFLNLNDEYACFRCLKPVFDGPWRFPVGNEKDELNLQPATCGDGAFVPFTVDAPVMAASLAVRAALDWVNGDPGPRLRSAVVDVRRGRAQEPRHPSPSKACPACADIRASR
;
A
#
# COMPACT_ATOMS: atom_id res chain seq x y z
N MET A 1 -20.98 -13.01 -29.53
CA MET A 1 -20.59 -14.35 -29.03
C MET A 1 -21.65 -14.79 -28.03
N ILE A 2 -22.36 -15.88 -28.29
CA ILE A 2 -23.51 -16.30 -27.46
C ILE A 2 -22.98 -16.99 -26.20
N VAL A 3 -23.39 -16.53 -25.02
CA VAL A 3 -23.08 -17.19 -23.75
C VAL A 3 -23.84 -18.52 -23.70
N PRO A 4 -23.18 -19.66 -23.44
CA PRO A 4 -23.82 -20.98 -23.39
C PRO A 4 -25.05 -21.00 -22.47
N ARG A 5 -26.19 -21.49 -22.96
CA ARG A 5 -27.40 -21.68 -22.13
C ARG A 5 -27.55 -23.14 -21.72
N THR A 6 -27.22 -24.04 -22.64
CA THR A 6 -27.32 -25.50 -22.44
C THR A 6 -25.95 -26.15 -22.38
N LEU A 7 -25.90 -27.39 -21.88
CA LEU A 7 -24.69 -28.20 -21.88
C LEU A 7 -24.17 -28.45 -23.31
N SER A 8 -25.07 -28.56 -24.30
CA SER A 8 -24.70 -28.65 -25.72
C SER A 8 -24.05 -27.37 -26.22
N ASP A 9 -24.60 -26.20 -25.86
CA ASP A 9 -24.00 -24.90 -26.23
C ASP A 9 -22.59 -24.78 -25.64
N LEU A 10 -22.38 -25.23 -24.40
CA LEU A 10 -21.08 -25.19 -23.74
C LEU A 10 -20.05 -26.07 -24.46
N LYS A 11 -20.46 -27.27 -24.92
CA LYS A 11 -19.61 -28.17 -25.72
C LYS A 11 -19.16 -27.50 -27.02
N ILE A 12 -20.09 -26.85 -27.73
CA ILE A 12 -19.81 -26.13 -28.98
C ILE A 12 -18.89 -24.94 -28.72
N TRP A 13 -19.20 -24.14 -27.69
CA TRP A 13 -18.45 -22.96 -27.31
C TRP A 13 -17.00 -23.31 -26.93
N LEU A 14 -16.80 -24.33 -26.08
CA LEU A 14 -15.47 -24.83 -25.71
C LEU A 14 -14.67 -25.31 -26.92
N LYS A 15 -15.27 -26.09 -27.82
CA LYS A 15 -14.61 -26.56 -29.05
C LYS A 15 -14.18 -25.42 -29.98
N GLY A 16 -14.83 -24.26 -29.90
CA GLY A 16 -14.46 -23.06 -30.65
C GLY A 16 -13.18 -22.39 -30.16
N HIS A 17 -12.70 -22.69 -28.95
CA HIS A 17 -11.48 -22.09 -28.40
C HIS A 17 -10.23 -22.90 -28.78
N ARG A 18 -9.24 -22.23 -29.39
CA ARG A 18 -7.96 -22.85 -29.81
C ARG A 18 -7.20 -23.54 -28.66
N ALA A 19 -7.30 -23.00 -27.45
CA ALA A 19 -6.65 -23.56 -26.25
C ALA A 19 -7.36 -24.81 -25.71
N PHE A 20 -8.59 -25.07 -26.12
CA PHE A 20 -9.36 -26.21 -25.68
C PHE A 20 -9.11 -27.41 -26.59
N GLN A 21 -8.35 -28.38 -26.11
CA GLN A 21 -8.20 -29.66 -26.77
C GLN A 21 -9.50 -30.47 -26.59
N SER A 22 -10.10 -30.95 -27.69
CA SER A 22 -11.38 -31.68 -27.68
C SER A 22 -11.39 -32.91 -26.74
N ARG A 23 -10.23 -33.54 -26.51
CA ARG A 23 -10.02 -34.63 -25.55
C ARG A 23 -10.33 -34.26 -24.09
N LYS A 24 -10.46 -32.96 -23.76
CA LYS A 24 -10.83 -32.48 -22.42
C LYS A 24 -12.34 -32.49 -22.14
N TRP A 25 -13.19 -32.72 -23.14
CA TRP A 25 -14.66 -32.68 -22.94
C TRP A 25 -15.15 -33.76 -21.96
N GLU A 26 -14.62 -34.97 -22.04
CA GLU A 26 -14.99 -36.05 -21.11
C GLU A 26 -14.62 -35.69 -19.67
N SER A 27 -13.48 -35.05 -19.45
CA SER A 27 -13.07 -34.54 -18.14
C SER A 27 -13.99 -33.43 -17.64
N VAL A 28 -14.41 -32.51 -18.54
CA VAL A 28 -15.38 -31.46 -18.22
C VAL A 28 -16.73 -32.06 -17.84
N LEU A 29 -17.25 -33.02 -18.61
CA LEU A 29 -18.50 -33.71 -18.30
C LEU A 29 -18.42 -34.47 -16.97
N THR A 30 -17.30 -35.13 -16.71
CA THR A 30 -17.08 -35.85 -15.45
C THR A 30 -17.13 -34.89 -14.27
N LEU A 31 -16.48 -33.73 -14.39
CA LEU A 31 -16.50 -32.68 -13.38
C LEU A 31 -17.91 -32.08 -13.19
N LEU A 32 -18.63 -31.81 -14.28
CA LEU A 32 -19.98 -31.27 -14.19
C LEU A 32 -20.99 -32.31 -13.64
N ALA A 33 -20.78 -33.60 -13.91
CA ALA A 33 -21.59 -34.69 -13.38
C ALA A 33 -21.51 -34.80 -11.85
N THR A 34 -20.38 -34.43 -11.24
CA THR A 34 -20.22 -34.39 -9.78
C THR A 34 -20.78 -33.11 -9.14
N ARG A 35 -21.49 -32.26 -9.91
CA ARG A 35 -22.03 -30.95 -9.48
C ARG A 35 -20.95 -29.91 -9.15
N ALA A 36 -19.70 -30.14 -9.56
CA ALA A 36 -18.65 -29.16 -9.38
C ALA A 36 -18.83 -27.95 -10.31
N TYR A 37 -18.13 -26.86 -9.99
CA TYR A 37 -18.07 -25.66 -10.80
C TYR A 37 -16.97 -25.79 -11.85
N LEU A 38 -17.30 -25.53 -13.11
CA LEU A 38 -16.31 -25.33 -14.17
C LEU A 38 -16.03 -23.84 -14.29
N PHE A 39 -14.84 -23.39 -13.88
CA PHE A 39 -14.38 -22.03 -14.16
C PHE A 39 -13.40 -22.02 -15.33
N ILE A 40 -13.55 -21.02 -16.18
CA ILE A 40 -12.71 -20.78 -17.35
C ILE A 40 -12.11 -19.39 -17.16
N CYS A 41 -10.79 -19.40 -16.97
CA CYS A 41 -10.00 -18.21 -16.70
C CYS A 41 -9.27 -17.80 -17.98
N ALA A 42 -9.43 -16.55 -18.37
CA ALA A 42 -8.71 -15.88 -19.45
C ALA A 42 -8.25 -14.49 -18.94
N PRO A 43 -7.26 -13.86 -19.59
CA PRO A 43 -6.77 -12.55 -19.18
C PRO A 43 -7.86 -11.48 -19.03
N ASN A 44 -8.93 -11.57 -19.83
CA ASN A 44 -10.03 -10.61 -19.84
C ASN A 44 -11.38 -11.18 -19.37
N ALA A 45 -11.44 -12.43 -18.88
CA ALA A 45 -12.70 -13.05 -18.48
C ALA A 45 -12.51 -14.18 -17.46
N LEU A 46 -13.36 -14.20 -16.44
CA LEU A 46 -13.57 -15.35 -15.56
C LEU A 46 -15.04 -15.74 -15.64
N VAL A 47 -15.34 -16.84 -16.33
CA VAL A 47 -16.71 -17.34 -16.48
C VAL A 47 -16.83 -18.72 -15.86
N GLY A 48 -17.93 -18.96 -15.17
CA GLY A 48 -18.22 -20.23 -14.50
C GLY A 48 -19.50 -20.86 -14.99
N PHE A 49 -19.53 -22.19 -15.04
CA PHE A 49 -20.69 -22.98 -15.40
C PHE A 49 -20.91 -24.09 -14.38
N ARG A 50 -22.17 -24.39 -14.10
CA ARG A 50 -22.59 -25.58 -13.35
C ARG A 50 -23.83 -26.17 -14.00
N VAL A 51 -23.89 -27.49 -14.10
CA VAL A 51 -25.06 -28.17 -14.66
C VAL A 51 -26.23 -28.11 -13.69
N LYS A 52 -27.40 -27.64 -14.16
CA LYS A 52 -28.66 -27.88 -13.47
C LYS A 52 -29.13 -29.29 -13.81
N LEU A 53 -28.92 -30.22 -12.88
CA LEU A 53 -29.34 -31.60 -13.08
C LEU A 53 -30.86 -31.67 -13.27
N PRO A 54 -31.35 -32.35 -14.33
CA PRO A 54 -32.76 -32.69 -14.45
C PRO A 54 -33.27 -33.41 -13.20
N ALA A 55 -34.49 -33.10 -12.77
CA ALA A 55 -35.04 -33.59 -11.50
C ALA A 55 -35.06 -35.12 -11.39
N ASP A 56 -35.30 -35.81 -12.52
CA ASP A 56 -35.30 -37.26 -12.63
C ASP A 56 -33.89 -37.85 -12.42
N ILE A 57 -32.87 -37.25 -13.04
CA ILE A 57 -31.46 -37.66 -12.85
C ILE A 57 -31.00 -37.36 -11.42
N ALA A 58 -31.35 -36.19 -10.89
CA ALA A 58 -31.03 -35.80 -9.52
C ALA A 58 -31.64 -36.77 -8.49
N ALA A 59 -32.92 -37.10 -8.63
CA ALA A 59 -33.61 -38.04 -7.76
C ALA A 59 -33.04 -39.46 -7.86
N ALA A 60 -32.71 -39.92 -9.07
CA ALA A 60 -32.11 -41.24 -9.29
C ALA A 60 -30.68 -41.34 -8.76
N ALA A 61 -29.88 -40.27 -8.84
CA ALA A 61 -28.55 -40.20 -8.26
C ALA A 61 -28.59 -40.27 -6.72
N VAL A 62 -29.51 -39.54 -6.07
CA VAL A 62 -29.71 -39.59 -4.60
C VAL A 62 -30.11 -40.99 -4.14
N LYS A 63 -31.01 -41.65 -4.90
CA LYS A 63 -31.44 -43.02 -4.62
C LYS A 63 -30.40 -44.09 -5.01
N LYS A 64 -29.19 -43.70 -5.42
CA LYS A 64 -28.10 -44.59 -5.91
C LYS A 64 -28.54 -45.54 -7.03
N ARG A 65 -29.52 -45.13 -7.85
CA ARG A 65 -30.05 -45.92 -8.98
C ARG A 65 -29.25 -45.72 -10.27
N ILE A 66 -28.39 -44.71 -10.31
CA ILE A 66 -27.46 -44.44 -11.41
C ILE A 66 -26.05 -44.67 -10.88
N ARG A 67 -25.26 -45.47 -11.60
CA ARG A 67 -23.84 -45.62 -11.29
C ARG A 67 -23.10 -44.31 -11.63
N PRO A 68 -22.23 -43.79 -10.75
CA PRO A 68 -21.56 -42.50 -10.96
C PRO A 68 -20.80 -42.40 -12.29
N ASP A 69 -20.19 -43.49 -12.75
CA ASP A 69 -19.46 -43.58 -14.03
C ASP A 69 -20.36 -43.41 -15.27
N LYS A 70 -21.67 -43.65 -15.13
CA LYS A 70 -22.65 -43.50 -16.23
C LYS A 70 -23.25 -42.11 -16.31
N LEU A 71 -23.11 -41.30 -15.26
CA LEU A 71 -23.70 -39.97 -15.18
C LEU A 71 -23.18 -39.01 -16.28
N PRO A 72 -21.87 -38.94 -16.57
CA PRO A 72 -21.36 -38.08 -17.66
C PRO A 72 -21.98 -38.40 -19.01
N HIS A 73 -22.14 -39.68 -19.34
CA HIS A 73 -22.76 -40.13 -20.58
C HIS A 73 -24.25 -39.74 -20.65
N LEU A 74 -25.00 -39.94 -19.57
CA LEU A 74 -26.41 -39.54 -19.49
C LEU A 74 -26.60 -38.03 -19.67
N LEU A 75 -25.68 -37.22 -19.15
CA LEU A 75 -25.68 -35.77 -19.36
C LEU A 75 -25.36 -35.41 -20.81
N ASP A 76 -24.38 -36.06 -21.45
CA ASP A 76 -24.03 -35.79 -22.86
C ASP A 76 -25.19 -36.13 -23.82
N VAL A 77 -25.91 -37.23 -23.58
CA VAL A 77 -27.07 -37.64 -24.39
C VAL A 77 -28.21 -36.62 -24.31
N ARG A 78 -28.39 -35.96 -23.16
CA ARG A 78 -29.46 -34.97 -22.93
C ARG A 78 -28.97 -33.53 -22.96
N ALA A 79 -27.75 -33.29 -23.46
CA ALA A 79 -27.05 -32.02 -23.31
C ALA A 79 -27.81 -30.81 -23.86
N ALA A 80 -28.62 -30.99 -24.92
CA ALA A 80 -29.44 -29.93 -25.51
C ALA A 80 -30.55 -29.41 -24.57
N ASN A 81 -31.00 -30.23 -23.61
CA ASN A 81 -32.11 -29.90 -22.71
C ASN A 81 -31.64 -29.68 -21.25
N ILE A 82 -30.34 -29.70 -21.01
CA ILE A 82 -29.76 -29.48 -19.70
C ILE A 82 -29.29 -28.03 -19.63
N GLU A 83 -29.97 -27.24 -18.80
CA GLU A 83 -29.58 -25.86 -18.51
C GLU A 83 -28.32 -25.75 -17.66
N LEU A 84 -27.67 -24.59 -17.75
CA LEU A 84 -26.51 -24.23 -16.95
C LEU A 84 -26.81 -23.07 -16.01
N ASP A 85 -26.39 -23.18 -14.76
CA ASP A 85 -26.11 -22.01 -13.93
C ASP A 85 -24.84 -21.35 -14.45
N LYS A 86 -24.87 -20.02 -14.56
CA LYS A 86 -23.77 -19.21 -15.09
C LYS A 86 -23.25 -18.30 -13.99
N PHE A 87 -21.93 -18.21 -13.91
CA PHE A 87 -21.22 -17.36 -12.97
C PHE A 87 -20.27 -16.47 -13.75
N SER A 88 -20.01 -15.28 -13.21
CA SER A 88 -18.90 -14.44 -13.62
C SER A 88 -18.07 -14.12 -12.40
N GLY A 89 -16.76 -14.06 -12.58
CA GLY A 89 -15.82 -13.60 -11.57
C GLY A 89 -15.14 -12.32 -12.01
N LYS A 90 -14.61 -11.59 -11.04
CA LYS A 90 -13.70 -10.48 -11.27
C LYS A 90 -12.41 -10.81 -10.56
N TRP A 91 -11.30 -10.52 -11.21
CA TRP A 91 -10.02 -10.59 -10.55
C TRP A 91 -9.96 -9.53 -9.45
N SER A 92 -9.48 -9.94 -8.29
CA SER A 92 -9.45 -9.10 -7.09
C SER A 92 -8.16 -9.36 -6.30
N SER A 93 -7.09 -9.76 -6.98
CA SER A 93 -5.78 -9.78 -6.35
C SER A 93 -5.31 -8.35 -6.08
N LEU A 94 -4.26 -8.20 -5.27
CA LEU A 94 -3.72 -6.89 -4.94
C LEU A 94 -3.23 -6.17 -6.21
N SER A 95 -2.63 -6.90 -7.16
CA SER A 95 -2.25 -6.34 -8.46
C SER A 95 -3.48 -5.90 -9.25
N ASP A 96 -4.52 -6.74 -9.37
CA ASP A 96 -5.72 -6.38 -10.15
C ASP A 96 -6.43 -5.12 -9.61
N VAL A 97 -6.49 -5.00 -8.28
CA VAL A 97 -7.10 -3.84 -7.62
C VAL A 97 -6.26 -2.58 -7.81
N THR A 98 -4.93 -2.72 -7.79
CA THR A 98 -3.99 -1.61 -7.97
C THR A 98 -3.93 -1.16 -9.43
N ASP A 99 -3.71 -2.09 -10.36
CA ASP A 99 -3.59 -1.85 -11.81
C ASP A 99 -4.84 -1.21 -12.41
N ARG A 100 -6.01 -1.46 -11.79
CA ARG A 100 -7.26 -0.81 -12.19
C ARG A 100 -7.22 0.70 -12.00
N ASN A 101 -6.50 1.19 -10.99
CA ASN A 101 -6.47 2.60 -10.60
C ASN A 101 -5.15 3.27 -11.00
N ASN A 102 -4.09 2.51 -11.20
CA ASN A 102 -2.78 3.00 -11.58
C ASN A 102 -2.53 2.71 -13.06
N LEU A 103 -2.45 3.76 -13.88
CA LEU A 103 -1.79 3.65 -15.19
C LEU A 103 -0.37 3.13 -14.93
N ALA A 104 0.17 2.29 -15.81
CA ALA A 104 1.43 1.53 -15.65
C ALA A 104 2.68 2.34 -15.23
N ALA A 105 2.59 3.67 -15.16
CA ALA A 105 3.60 4.61 -14.71
C ALA A 105 3.36 5.16 -13.28
N LEU A 106 2.68 4.44 -12.37
CA LEU A 106 2.44 4.82 -10.96
C LEU A 106 2.33 3.59 -10.05
N ASP A 107 3.33 2.70 -10.05
CA ASP A 107 3.24 1.41 -9.35
C ASP A 107 4.39 1.17 -8.36
N LEU A 108 4.04 0.86 -7.10
CA LEU A 108 4.98 0.47 -6.04
C LEU A 108 5.07 -1.05 -5.85
N SER A 109 4.46 -1.86 -6.73
CA SER A 109 4.36 -3.33 -6.57
C SER A 109 5.68 -4.02 -6.32
N GLU A 110 6.74 -3.66 -7.04
CA GLU A 110 8.07 -4.28 -6.89
C GLU A 110 8.98 -3.55 -5.89
N THR A 111 8.52 -2.45 -5.30
CA THR A 111 9.32 -1.63 -4.38
C THR A 111 9.21 -2.16 -2.96
N SER A 112 10.34 -2.52 -2.36
CA SER A 112 10.40 -2.77 -0.93
C SER A 112 10.55 -1.47 -0.14
N ILE A 113 9.70 -1.27 0.86
CA ILE A 113 9.58 -0.01 1.60
C ILE A 113 9.71 -0.25 3.11
N ALA A 114 10.59 0.50 3.76
CA ALA A 114 10.61 0.63 5.21
C ALA A 114 9.87 1.91 5.61
N LEU A 115 8.75 1.79 6.34
CA LEU A 115 8.01 2.94 6.87
C LEU A 115 8.31 3.08 8.37
N VAL A 116 9.00 4.16 8.72
CA VAL A 116 9.39 4.49 10.09
C VAL A 116 8.41 5.50 10.67
N GLY A 117 7.72 5.10 11.73
CA GLY A 117 6.60 5.82 12.32
C GLY A 117 5.28 5.35 11.72
N CYS A 118 4.46 4.72 12.55
CA CYS A 118 3.08 4.31 12.27
C CYS A 118 2.07 5.17 13.04
N GLY A 119 2.47 6.36 13.49
CA GLY A 119 1.57 7.36 14.07
C GLY A 119 0.67 8.01 13.01
N THR A 120 0.18 9.21 13.30
CA THR A 120 -0.86 9.87 12.51
C THR A 120 -0.58 9.97 11.00
N ILE A 121 0.62 10.37 10.59
CA ILE A 121 0.99 10.41 9.16
C ILE A 121 1.19 8.99 8.64
N GLY A 122 2.02 8.21 9.35
CA GLY A 122 2.43 6.88 8.95
C GLY A 122 1.30 5.89 8.76
N SER A 123 0.28 5.89 9.63
CA SER A 123 -0.84 4.96 9.54
C SER A 123 -1.64 5.15 8.25
N HIS A 124 -1.94 6.40 7.89
CA HIS A 124 -2.63 6.71 6.63
C HIS A 124 -1.73 6.47 5.43
N LEU A 125 -0.46 6.86 5.53
CA LEU A 125 0.55 6.64 4.50
C LEU A 125 0.70 5.15 4.17
N ALA A 126 0.77 4.28 5.17
CA ALA A 126 0.86 2.83 4.98
C ALA A 126 -0.31 2.29 4.14
N ARG A 127 -1.53 2.76 4.41
CA ARG A 127 -2.73 2.39 3.63
C ARG A 127 -2.64 2.87 2.19
N MET A 128 -2.23 4.13 1.99
CA MET A 128 -2.10 4.71 0.65
C MET A 128 -0.98 4.02 -0.16
N LEU A 129 0.14 3.66 0.47
CA LEU A 129 1.21 2.90 -0.17
C LEU A 129 0.72 1.56 -0.69
N VAL A 130 -0.05 0.81 0.13
CA VAL A 130 -0.67 -0.46 -0.29
C VAL A 130 -1.64 -0.26 -1.45
N GLN A 131 -2.45 0.80 -1.42
CA GLN A 131 -3.34 1.14 -2.54
C GLN A 131 -2.59 1.54 -3.82
N CYS A 132 -1.32 1.91 -3.69
CA CYS A 132 -0.39 2.18 -4.78
C CYS A 132 0.47 0.96 -5.16
N GLY A 133 0.20 -0.22 -4.60
CA GLY A 133 0.86 -1.49 -4.95
C GLY A 133 1.88 -2.00 -3.93
N ALA A 134 2.28 -1.20 -2.93
CA ALA A 134 3.26 -1.65 -1.94
C ALA A 134 2.78 -2.91 -1.21
N GLY A 135 3.68 -3.85 -0.95
CA GLY A 135 3.34 -5.14 -0.34
C GLY A 135 2.83 -6.19 -1.35
N ASN A 136 2.89 -5.93 -2.66
CA ASN A 136 2.57 -6.95 -3.67
C ASN A 136 3.78 -7.85 -3.98
N GLY A 137 4.72 -7.38 -4.80
CA GLY A 137 6.01 -8.02 -5.06
C GLY A 137 7.02 -7.74 -3.95
N GLY A 138 7.27 -6.45 -3.72
CA GLY A 138 8.13 -5.90 -2.68
C GLY A 138 7.51 -5.93 -1.28
N LYS A 139 8.37 -6.05 -0.26
CA LYS A 139 7.99 -6.10 1.16
C LYS A 139 7.74 -4.70 1.71
N LEU A 140 6.63 -4.51 2.43
CA LEU A 140 6.39 -3.33 3.27
C LEU A 140 6.74 -3.68 4.73
N THR A 141 7.68 -2.98 5.34
CA THR A 141 8.03 -3.17 6.76
C THR A 141 7.70 -1.90 7.56
N LEU A 142 6.92 -2.08 8.62
CA LEU A 142 6.44 -1.01 9.49
C LEU A 142 7.25 -0.99 10.78
N PHE A 143 7.70 0.20 11.19
CA PHE A 143 8.40 0.42 12.46
C PHE A 143 7.66 1.45 13.30
N ASP A 144 7.40 1.13 14.57
CA ASP A 144 6.89 2.09 15.56
C ASP A 144 7.14 1.54 16.97
N THR A 145 7.52 2.40 17.91
CA THR A 145 7.82 2.01 19.29
C THR A 145 6.62 2.08 20.23
N GLN A 146 5.51 2.66 19.78
CA GLN A 146 4.40 3.04 20.64
C GLN A 146 3.21 2.10 20.48
N ALA A 147 2.43 1.96 21.56
CA ALA A 147 1.08 1.43 21.51
C ALA A 147 0.07 2.54 21.12
N LEU A 148 -1.07 2.16 20.56
CA LEU A 148 -2.16 3.08 20.27
C LEU A 148 -2.82 3.53 21.57
N ASP A 149 -2.93 4.85 21.77
CA ASP A 149 -3.64 5.43 22.89
C ASP A 149 -4.93 6.16 22.45
N GLN A 150 -5.85 6.37 23.39
CA GLN A 150 -7.14 7.05 23.19
C GLN A 150 -6.97 8.42 22.54
N GLY A 151 -5.95 9.19 22.97
CA GLY A 151 -5.65 10.52 22.41
C GLY A 151 -5.20 10.50 20.95
N ASN A 152 -4.87 9.33 20.39
CA ASN A 152 -4.46 9.18 18.99
C ASN A 152 -5.66 8.97 18.05
N ILE A 153 -6.78 8.42 18.55
CA ILE A 153 -7.93 7.97 17.73
C ILE A 153 -8.50 9.08 16.85
N GLY A 154 -8.50 10.33 17.33
CA GLY A 154 -9.06 11.46 16.58
C GLY A 154 -8.34 11.77 15.25
N ARG A 155 -7.15 11.20 15.02
CA ARG A 155 -6.35 11.46 13.80
C ARG A 155 -5.63 10.23 13.23
N HIS A 156 -5.56 9.13 13.97
CA HIS A 156 -4.95 7.88 13.53
C HIS A 156 -5.88 7.07 12.61
N LEU A 157 -5.32 6.16 11.80
CA LEU A 157 -6.12 5.26 10.94
C LEU A 157 -6.96 4.26 11.78
N LEU A 158 -6.35 3.76 12.86
CA LEU A 158 -6.94 2.77 13.77
C LEU A 158 -7.98 3.40 14.71
N GLY A 159 -8.90 2.56 15.20
CA GLY A 159 -9.99 2.98 16.09
C GLY A 159 -9.90 2.41 17.50
N PHE A 160 -10.99 2.56 18.26
CA PHE A 160 -11.09 2.11 19.66
C PHE A 160 -10.74 0.63 19.89
N GLY A 161 -11.01 -0.25 18.92
CA GLY A 161 -10.72 -1.69 19.03
C GLY A 161 -9.23 -2.04 19.09
N ASP A 162 -8.34 -1.07 18.86
CA ASP A 162 -6.89 -1.26 18.81
C ASP A 162 -6.15 -0.54 19.93
N ILE A 163 -6.85 0.11 20.87
CA ILE A 163 -6.23 0.74 22.04
C ILE A 163 -5.38 -0.29 22.80
N GLY A 164 -4.15 0.10 23.15
CA GLY A 164 -3.19 -0.73 23.87
C GLY A 164 -2.39 -1.71 22.99
N LYS A 165 -2.72 -1.86 21.69
CA LYS A 165 -1.92 -2.65 20.76
C LYS A 165 -0.75 -1.82 20.21
N GLY A 166 0.38 -2.46 19.93
CA GLY A 166 1.51 -1.81 19.24
C GLY A 166 1.08 -1.28 17.88
N LYS A 167 1.40 -0.01 17.60
CA LYS A 167 0.94 0.70 16.39
C LYS A 167 1.38 0.01 15.11
N ALA A 168 2.66 -0.42 15.04
CA ALA A 168 3.19 -1.10 13.87
C ALA A 168 2.39 -2.38 13.55
N SER A 169 2.24 -3.28 14.53
CA SER A 169 1.52 -4.54 14.32
C SER A 169 0.03 -4.34 14.07
N ALA A 170 -0.61 -3.39 14.77
CA ALA A 170 -2.04 -3.12 14.59
C ALA A 170 -2.33 -2.49 13.21
N VAL A 171 -1.49 -1.56 12.73
CA VAL A 171 -1.57 -1.06 11.35
C VAL A 171 -1.32 -2.20 10.36
N GLY A 172 -0.29 -3.04 10.58
CA GLY A 172 -0.03 -4.20 9.76
C GLY A 172 -1.24 -5.14 9.65
N ALA A 173 -1.89 -5.45 10.78
CA ALA A 173 -3.11 -6.25 10.81
C ALA A 173 -4.27 -5.59 10.05
N GLU A 174 -4.44 -4.28 10.17
CA GLU A 174 -5.44 -3.52 9.40
C GLU A 174 -5.16 -3.55 7.89
N LEU A 175 -3.89 -3.52 7.47
CA LEU A 175 -3.51 -3.66 6.07
C LEU A 175 -3.78 -5.08 5.54
N SER A 176 -3.47 -6.12 6.32
CA SER A 176 -3.80 -7.49 5.98
C SER A 176 -5.32 -7.74 5.95
N ARG A 177 -6.09 -7.08 6.83
CA ARG A 177 -7.55 -7.09 6.80
C ARG A 177 -8.09 -6.36 5.57
N PHE A 178 -7.47 -5.25 5.18
CA PHE A 178 -7.84 -4.53 3.97
C PHE A 178 -7.65 -5.39 2.72
N HIS A 179 -6.51 -6.08 2.61
CA HIS A 179 -6.27 -6.98 1.50
C HIS A 179 -5.36 -8.15 1.90
N PRO A 180 -5.82 -9.42 1.86
CA PRO A 180 -5.09 -10.58 2.40
C PRO A 180 -3.74 -10.88 1.74
N GLN A 181 -3.50 -10.40 0.51
CA GLN A 181 -2.25 -10.63 -0.20
C GLN A 181 -1.14 -9.63 0.12
N VAL A 182 -1.41 -8.62 0.97
CA VAL A 182 -0.41 -7.61 1.34
C VAL A 182 0.71 -8.27 2.15
N LYS A 183 1.93 -8.21 1.62
CA LYS A 183 3.19 -8.60 2.27
C LYS A 183 3.66 -7.48 3.20
N VAL A 184 3.13 -7.47 4.41
CA VAL A 184 3.51 -6.54 5.47
C VAL A 184 4.23 -7.26 6.61
N ALA A 185 5.30 -6.66 7.11
CA ALA A 185 5.95 -7.02 8.37
C ALA A 185 5.90 -5.83 9.33
N SER A 186 5.92 -6.12 10.63
CA SER A 186 5.85 -5.09 11.68
C SER A 186 6.96 -5.33 12.69
N ILE A 187 7.61 -4.25 13.11
CA ILE A 187 8.67 -4.22 14.12
C ILE A 187 8.28 -3.18 15.17
N GLU A 188 7.97 -3.64 16.37
CA GLU A 188 7.56 -2.79 17.50
C GLU A 188 8.77 -2.27 18.30
N ASP A 189 9.73 -1.66 17.61
CA ASP A 189 10.97 -1.16 18.19
C ASP A 189 11.50 0.05 17.39
N ASP A 190 12.51 0.71 17.94
CA ASP A 190 13.14 1.88 17.34
C ASP A 190 13.88 1.47 16.06
N ALA A 191 13.48 2.03 14.91
CA ALA A 191 14.10 1.77 13.63
C ALA A 191 15.62 2.04 13.62
N LEU A 192 16.12 2.95 14.49
CA LEU A 192 17.55 3.23 14.63
C LEU A 192 18.34 2.06 15.24
N ARG A 193 17.68 1.14 15.94
CA ARG A 193 18.28 -0.13 16.39
C ARG A 193 18.29 -1.21 15.31
N HIS A 194 17.51 -0.98 14.25
CA HIS A 194 17.29 -1.93 13.15
C HIS A 194 17.78 -1.38 11.80
N LEU A 195 18.80 -0.50 11.79
CA LEU A 195 19.28 0.15 10.57
C LEU A 195 19.71 -0.83 9.46
N SER A 196 20.18 -2.04 9.80
CA SER A 196 20.45 -3.06 8.79
C SER A 196 19.17 -3.55 8.11
N GLU A 197 18.06 -3.71 8.83
CA GLU A 197 16.77 -4.12 8.24
C GLU A 197 16.15 -2.95 7.47
N VAL A 198 16.21 -1.73 8.02
CA VAL A 198 15.81 -0.51 7.30
C VAL A 198 16.55 -0.41 5.96
N GLY A 199 17.87 -0.65 5.96
CA GLY A 199 18.72 -0.64 4.77
C GLY A 199 18.48 -1.76 3.74
N ASN A 200 17.68 -2.78 4.06
CA ASN A 200 17.32 -3.86 3.14
C ASN A 200 16.18 -3.49 2.17
N HIS A 201 15.63 -2.28 2.29
CA HIS A 201 14.51 -1.80 1.47
C HIS A 201 15.00 -0.84 0.37
N ASP A 202 14.24 -0.69 -0.72
CA ASP A 202 14.60 0.22 -1.82
C ASP A 202 14.37 1.68 -1.43
N LEU A 203 13.28 1.93 -0.70
CA LEU A 203 12.86 3.24 -0.22
C LEU A 203 12.64 3.19 1.29
N VAL A 204 13.24 4.15 1.99
CA VAL A 204 12.96 4.41 3.40
C VAL A 204 12.03 5.62 3.48
N ILE A 205 10.93 5.50 4.19
CA ILE A 205 10.00 6.59 4.44
C ILE A 205 9.96 6.85 5.93
N ASP A 206 10.23 8.07 6.32
CA ASP A 206 10.16 8.54 7.69
C ASP A 206 8.94 9.44 7.85
N ALA A 207 7.98 8.95 8.62
CA ALA A 207 6.73 9.62 8.97
C ALA A 207 6.62 9.84 10.48
N THR A 208 7.74 9.84 11.21
CA THR A 208 7.77 10.11 12.65
C THR A 208 7.44 11.58 12.95
N GLY A 209 7.88 12.50 12.07
CA GLY A 209 7.84 13.93 12.33
C GLY A 209 8.83 14.39 13.40
N GLU A 210 9.68 13.48 13.91
CA GLU A 210 10.62 13.74 15.00
C GLU A 210 11.98 14.13 14.44
N TRP A 211 12.42 15.35 14.76
CA TRP A 211 13.65 15.92 14.20
C TRP A 211 14.89 15.06 14.45
N ASN A 212 14.98 14.42 15.62
CA ASN A 212 16.11 13.58 15.99
C ASN A 212 16.17 12.30 15.14
N VAL A 213 15.01 11.65 14.93
CA VAL A 213 14.92 10.45 14.08
C VAL A 213 15.19 10.82 12.63
N GLN A 214 14.59 11.91 12.13
CA GLN A 214 14.84 12.44 10.79
C GLN A 214 16.33 12.73 10.55
N SER A 215 16.97 13.39 11.53
CA SER A 215 18.40 13.71 11.47
C SER A 215 19.28 12.46 11.46
N ALA A 216 18.98 11.48 12.32
CA ALA A 216 19.72 10.24 12.43
C ALA A 216 19.60 9.36 11.18
N LEU A 217 18.39 9.16 10.67
CA LEU A 217 18.16 8.44 9.43
C LEU A 217 18.80 9.14 8.22
N ASN A 218 18.76 10.47 8.18
CA ASN A 218 19.47 11.23 7.15
C ASN A 218 20.98 11.01 7.22
N GLN A 219 21.59 11.05 8.40
CA GLN A 219 23.03 10.80 8.55
C GLN A 219 23.39 9.38 8.11
N TRP A 220 22.65 8.37 8.60
CA TRP A 220 22.82 6.98 8.19
C TRP A 220 22.73 6.79 6.67
N PHE A 221 21.79 7.46 6.01
CA PHE A 221 21.63 7.39 4.56
C PHE A 221 22.80 8.03 3.78
N LEU A 222 23.39 9.10 4.33
CA LEU A 222 24.55 9.78 3.75
C LEU A 222 25.84 9.00 3.92
N ASP A 223 26.03 8.36 5.07
CA ASP A 223 27.22 7.57 5.44
C ASP A 223 27.42 6.32 4.57
N GLY A 224 26.45 6.00 3.71
CA GLY A 224 26.53 4.85 2.81
C GLY A 224 26.28 3.52 3.52
N GLY A 225 25.80 3.53 4.78
CA GLY A 225 25.40 2.35 5.56
C GLY A 225 24.15 1.62 5.02
N ARG A 226 23.83 1.81 3.75
CA ARG A 226 22.66 1.32 3.02
C ARG A 226 23.04 0.15 2.13
N LYS A 227 22.38 -0.99 2.29
CA LYS A 227 22.57 -2.17 1.41
C LYS A 227 21.81 -2.02 0.10
N LYS A 228 20.54 -1.61 0.20
CA LYS A 228 19.60 -1.50 -0.92
C LYS A 228 19.00 -0.10 -1.07
N ALA A 229 18.86 0.65 0.02
CA ALA A 229 18.12 1.91 0.01
C ALA A 229 18.72 2.94 -0.96
N ARG A 230 17.92 3.35 -1.95
CA ARG A 230 18.29 4.32 -2.98
C ARG A 230 17.71 5.71 -2.72
N ALA A 231 16.72 5.79 -1.84
CA ALA A 231 16.04 7.02 -1.44
C ALA A 231 15.63 6.97 0.02
N ILE A 232 15.64 8.15 0.67
CA ILE A 232 14.93 8.38 1.91
C ILE A 232 13.97 9.55 1.76
N LEU A 233 12.73 9.37 2.19
CA LEU A 233 11.66 10.35 2.12
C LEU A 233 11.20 10.71 3.53
N HIS A 234 11.36 11.96 3.94
CA HIS A 234 10.85 12.45 5.21
C HIS A 234 9.51 13.17 4.99
N SER A 235 8.53 12.97 5.86
CA SER A 235 7.23 13.65 5.84
C SER A 235 6.86 14.16 7.23
N TRP A 236 6.39 15.40 7.32
CA TRP A 236 6.03 16.01 8.59
C TRP A 236 4.92 17.06 8.46
N VAL A 237 4.22 17.27 9.58
CA VAL A 237 3.31 18.40 9.77
C VAL A 237 4.10 19.58 10.36
N PHE A 238 3.87 20.77 9.84
CA PHE A 238 4.57 21.99 10.23
C PHE A 238 3.62 22.91 11.01
N MET A 239 4.11 23.52 12.09
CA MET A 239 3.43 24.58 12.86
C MET A 239 1.97 24.30 13.20
N ASN A 240 1.72 23.16 13.85
CA ASN A 240 0.41 22.74 14.35
C ASN A 240 -0.65 22.65 13.24
N GLY A 241 -0.28 22.06 12.10
CA GLY A 241 -1.18 21.90 10.97
C GLY A 241 -1.33 23.16 10.13
N ALA A 242 -0.40 24.12 10.17
CA ALA A 242 -0.42 25.25 9.23
C ALA A 242 -0.11 24.78 7.79
N GLY A 243 0.83 23.84 7.67
CA GLY A 243 1.21 23.24 6.40
C GLY A 243 1.87 21.88 6.62
N VAL A 244 2.16 21.21 5.52
CA VAL A 244 2.87 19.93 5.51
C VAL A 244 3.99 19.96 4.49
N GLN A 245 5.01 19.14 4.73
CA GLN A 245 6.14 19.02 3.82
C GLN A 245 6.56 17.57 3.67
N SER A 246 7.06 17.26 2.48
CA SER A 246 7.80 16.04 2.21
C SER A 246 9.14 16.38 1.60
N PHE A 247 10.19 15.66 1.99
CA PHE A 247 11.53 15.84 1.48
C PHE A 247 12.16 14.52 1.05
N LEU A 248 12.40 14.38 -0.25
CA LEU A 248 13.06 13.23 -0.85
C LEU A 248 14.57 13.51 -0.98
N ASN A 249 15.39 12.68 -0.33
CA ASN A 249 16.84 12.73 -0.43
C ASN A 249 17.35 11.50 -1.21
N LEU A 250 18.08 11.75 -2.30
CA LEU A 250 18.69 10.70 -3.12
C LEU A 250 20.22 10.58 -2.93
N ASN A 251 20.80 11.39 -2.04
CA ASN A 251 22.25 11.53 -1.85
C ASN A 251 22.97 11.98 -3.14
N ASP A 252 22.31 12.84 -3.90
CA ASP A 252 22.74 13.44 -5.17
C ASP A 252 23.26 14.88 -4.95
N GLU A 253 23.29 15.72 -5.99
CA GLU A 253 23.77 17.10 -5.94
C GLU A 253 22.92 18.05 -5.08
N TYR A 254 21.69 17.66 -4.71
CA TYR A 254 20.78 18.51 -3.93
C TYR A 254 21.01 18.40 -2.42
N ALA A 255 20.28 19.22 -1.66
CA ALA A 255 20.28 19.19 -0.20
C ALA A 255 20.09 17.79 0.39
N CYS A 256 20.64 17.57 1.59
CA CYS A 256 20.15 16.53 2.50
C CYS A 256 19.11 17.12 3.47
N PHE A 257 18.49 16.31 4.32
CA PHE A 257 17.44 16.80 5.23
C PHE A 257 17.97 17.91 6.17
N ARG A 258 19.16 17.71 6.73
CA ARG A 258 19.83 18.69 7.60
C ARG A 258 20.16 20.00 6.89
N CYS A 259 20.24 20.03 5.56
CA CYS A 259 20.39 21.29 4.83
C CYS A 259 19.16 22.19 4.94
N LEU A 260 17.97 21.66 5.25
CA LEU A 260 16.73 22.46 5.37
C LEU A 260 16.72 23.33 6.64
N LYS A 261 17.39 22.86 7.70
CA LYS A 261 17.63 23.59 8.94
C LYS A 261 19.06 23.26 9.44
N PRO A 262 20.09 23.91 8.87
CA PRO A 262 21.49 23.55 9.10
C PRO A 262 21.95 23.85 10.53
N VAL A 263 21.48 24.96 11.09
CA VAL A 263 21.75 25.37 12.48
C VAL A 263 20.55 24.97 13.34
N PHE A 264 20.80 24.27 14.46
CA PHE A 264 19.74 23.62 15.25
C PHE A 264 18.70 24.60 15.82
N ASP A 265 19.16 25.73 16.34
CA ASP A 265 18.37 26.86 16.87
C ASP A 265 18.10 27.94 15.81
N GLY A 266 18.59 27.76 14.58
CA GLY A 266 18.33 28.65 13.46
C GLY A 266 16.97 28.42 12.80
N PRO A 267 16.55 29.34 11.91
CA PRO A 267 15.29 29.20 11.18
C PRO A 267 15.34 28.10 10.12
N TRP A 268 14.18 27.58 9.75
CA TRP A 268 14.06 26.76 8.55
C TRP A 268 14.34 27.60 7.29
N ARG A 269 15.00 27.02 6.29
CA ARG A 269 15.24 27.71 4.99
C ARG A 269 13.98 27.82 4.14
N PHE A 270 13.02 26.91 4.34
CA PHE A 270 11.79 26.81 3.54
C PHE A 270 10.56 26.55 4.43
N PRO A 271 10.24 27.46 5.38
CA PRO A 271 9.14 27.25 6.30
C PRO A 271 7.79 27.40 5.58
N VAL A 272 6.82 26.54 5.94
CA VAL A 272 5.44 26.58 5.41
C VAL A 272 4.46 27.19 6.42
N GLY A 273 4.97 27.97 7.37
CA GLY A 273 4.24 28.76 8.35
C GLY A 273 5.16 29.80 8.98
N ASN A 274 4.63 30.66 9.85
CA ASN A 274 5.45 31.65 10.55
C ASN A 274 6.06 31.06 11.82
N GLU A 275 7.36 30.76 11.81
CA GLU A 275 8.09 30.17 12.95
C GLU A 275 8.02 30.98 14.26
N LYS A 276 7.59 32.25 14.21
CA LYS A 276 7.35 33.09 15.39
C LYS A 276 5.99 32.86 16.04
N ASP A 277 5.06 32.20 15.36
CA ASP A 277 3.76 31.87 15.92
C ASP A 277 3.95 30.88 17.08
N GLU A 278 3.28 31.14 18.21
CA GLU A 278 3.34 30.24 19.35
C GLU A 278 2.81 28.85 18.96
N LEU A 279 3.61 27.82 19.29
CA LEU A 279 3.12 26.46 19.26
C LEU A 279 2.03 26.35 20.33
N ASN A 280 0.78 26.16 19.88
CA ASN A 280 -0.39 25.82 20.67
C ASN A 280 -0.23 24.47 21.41
N LEU A 281 0.73 24.37 22.32
CA LEU A 281 0.95 23.22 23.18
C LEU A 281 -0.21 23.15 24.19
N GLN A 282 -0.95 22.06 24.14
CA GLN A 282 -2.05 21.79 25.04
C GLN A 282 -1.61 20.79 26.11
N PRO A 283 -1.96 21.00 27.39
CA PRO A 283 -1.75 20.00 28.41
C PRO A 283 -2.60 18.76 28.09
N ALA A 284 -2.00 17.58 28.12
CA ALA A 284 -2.76 16.33 28.08
C ALA A 284 -3.28 15.97 29.49
N THR A 285 -3.89 14.79 29.61
CA THR A 285 -4.23 14.17 30.89
C THR A 285 -3.00 14.00 31.79
N CYS A 286 -3.19 13.94 33.11
CA CYS A 286 -2.09 13.75 34.07
C CYS A 286 -1.26 12.51 33.71
N GLY A 287 -0.02 12.73 33.26
CA GLY A 287 0.91 11.68 32.85
C GLY A 287 1.29 11.70 31.36
N ASP A 288 0.51 12.35 30.49
CA ASP A 288 0.65 12.22 29.03
C ASP A 288 1.42 13.37 28.34
N GLY A 289 2.11 14.22 29.11
CA GLY A 289 2.89 15.35 28.59
C GLY A 289 2.03 16.42 27.89
N ALA A 290 2.67 17.39 27.24
CA ALA A 290 1.96 18.34 26.38
C ALA A 290 1.86 17.77 24.96
N PHE A 291 0.78 18.07 24.24
CA PHE A 291 0.60 17.68 22.85
C PHE A 291 0.28 18.88 21.97
N VAL A 292 0.57 18.73 20.68
CA VAL A 292 0.23 19.72 19.67
C VAL A 292 -1.07 19.29 18.97
N PRO A 293 -2.18 20.06 19.10
CA PRO A 293 -3.43 19.75 18.44
C PRO A 293 -3.33 20.13 16.96
N PHE A 294 -3.70 19.17 16.11
CA PHE A 294 -4.05 19.39 14.71
C PHE A 294 -5.08 18.34 14.30
N THR A 295 -5.93 18.69 13.34
CA THR A 295 -6.97 17.83 12.78
C THR A 295 -6.39 16.80 11.81
N VAL A 296 -7.19 15.80 11.43
CA VAL A 296 -6.77 14.64 10.62
C VAL A 296 -6.44 14.99 9.16
N ASP A 297 -6.93 16.11 8.66
CA ASP A 297 -6.61 16.65 7.33
C ASP A 297 -5.11 16.91 7.14
N ALA A 298 -4.43 17.55 8.09
CA ALA A 298 -2.99 17.79 8.02
C ALA A 298 -2.15 16.51 7.79
N PRO A 299 -2.20 15.48 8.65
CA PRO A 299 -1.43 14.26 8.48
C PRO A 299 -1.83 13.44 7.24
N VAL A 300 -3.11 13.48 6.82
CA VAL A 300 -3.55 12.86 5.56
C VAL A 300 -2.98 13.60 4.35
N MET A 301 -2.89 14.93 4.39
CA MET A 301 -2.22 15.73 3.35
C MET A 301 -0.71 15.43 3.32
N ALA A 302 -0.06 15.29 4.48
CA ALA A 302 1.34 14.87 4.55
C ALA A 302 1.57 13.46 3.97
N ALA A 303 0.67 12.52 4.26
CA ALA A 303 0.70 11.18 3.69
C ALA A 303 0.50 11.20 2.17
N SER A 304 -0.48 11.96 1.67
CA SER A 304 -0.73 12.14 0.24
C SER A 304 0.48 12.71 -0.49
N LEU A 305 1.10 13.75 0.08
CA LEU A 305 2.28 14.39 -0.49
C LEU A 305 3.48 13.41 -0.55
N ALA A 306 3.67 12.61 0.51
CA ALA A 306 4.70 11.58 0.55
C ALA A 306 4.47 10.46 -0.49
N VAL A 307 3.24 9.97 -0.64
CA VAL A 307 2.91 8.97 -1.68
C VAL A 307 3.22 9.51 -3.07
N ARG A 308 2.85 10.76 -3.37
CA ARG A 308 3.18 11.38 -4.66
C ARG A 308 4.69 11.42 -4.91
N ALA A 309 5.48 11.77 -3.89
CA ALA A 309 6.95 11.77 -3.99
C ALA A 309 7.54 10.37 -4.21
N ALA A 310 7.00 9.35 -3.52
CA ALA A 310 7.41 7.96 -3.71
C ALA A 310 7.06 7.44 -5.12
N LEU A 311 5.87 7.78 -5.62
CA LEU A 311 5.43 7.43 -6.97
C LEU A 311 6.27 8.12 -8.04
N ASP A 312 6.56 9.41 -7.91
CA ASP A 312 7.46 10.11 -8.84
C ASP A 312 8.83 9.43 -8.88
N TRP A 313 9.36 9.09 -7.71
CA TRP A 313 10.66 8.45 -7.59
C TRP A 313 10.73 7.06 -8.23
N VAL A 314 9.75 6.18 -7.99
CA VAL A 314 9.78 4.82 -8.55
C VAL A 314 9.71 4.82 -10.08
N ASN A 315 9.09 5.85 -10.66
CA ASN A 315 8.96 6.00 -12.11
C ASN A 315 10.16 6.67 -12.78
N GLY A 316 11.23 6.96 -12.02
CA GLY A 316 12.45 7.54 -12.56
C GLY A 316 12.39 9.05 -12.83
N ASP A 317 11.27 9.71 -12.54
CA ASP A 317 11.15 11.17 -12.52
C ASP A 317 10.76 11.65 -11.11
N PRO A 318 11.71 11.66 -10.17
CA PRO A 318 11.43 12.01 -8.78
C PRO A 318 11.03 13.48 -8.57
N GLY A 319 11.14 14.32 -9.60
CA GLY A 319 10.75 15.73 -9.56
C GLY A 319 11.36 16.53 -8.40
N PRO A 320 10.69 17.61 -7.95
CA PRO A 320 11.18 18.45 -6.86
C PRO A 320 11.35 17.69 -5.55
N ARG A 321 12.53 17.82 -4.93
CA ARG A 321 12.90 17.14 -3.67
C ARG A 321 12.08 17.60 -2.49
N LEU A 322 11.88 18.91 -2.36
CA LEU A 322 11.06 19.50 -1.32
C LEU A 322 9.71 19.89 -1.90
N ARG A 323 8.66 19.39 -1.28
CA ARG A 323 7.28 19.68 -1.64
C ARG A 323 6.53 20.14 -0.41
N SER A 324 5.52 20.96 -0.62
CA SER A 324 4.68 21.44 0.47
C SER A 324 3.21 21.49 0.08
N ALA A 325 2.34 21.47 1.07
CA ALA A 325 0.95 21.86 0.92
C ALA A 325 0.53 22.72 2.11
N VAL A 326 -0.24 23.78 1.83
CA VAL A 326 -0.88 24.60 2.85
C VAL A 326 -2.14 23.88 3.32
N VAL A 327 -2.25 23.71 4.64
CA VAL A 327 -3.43 23.10 5.27
C VAL A 327 -4.34 24.23 5.77
N ASP A 328 -3.80 25.12 6.61
CA ASP A 328 -4.49 26.31 7.09
C ASP A 328 -4.12 27.51 6.19
N VAL A 329 -5.08 27.99 5.40
CA VAL A 329 -4.86 29.11 4.47
C VAL A 329 -4.53 30.45 5.14
N ARG A 330 -4.81 30.60 6.44
CA ARG A 330 -4.53 31.83 7.20
C ARG A 330 -3.14 31.82 7.85
N ARG A 331 -2.70 30.66 8.32
CA ARG A 331 -1.42 30.48 9.05
C ARG A 331 -0.31 29.91 8.16
N GLY A 332 -0.68 29.13 7.16
CA GLY A 332 0.23 28.47 6.26
C GLY A 332 0.84 29.41 5.23
N ARG A 333 2.06 29.08 4.81
CA ARG A 333 2.80 29.79 3.77
C ARG A 333 3.06 28.84 2.62
N ALA A 334 2.59 29.20 1.43
CA ALA A 334 2.88 28.44 0.22
C ALA A 334 4.39 28.41 -0.06
N GLN A 335 4.92 27.22 -0.34
CA GLN A 335 6.29 27.03 -0.81
C GLN A 335 6.24 26.26 -2.13
N GLU A 336 6.66 26.92 -3.22
CA GLU A 336 6.77 26.27 -4.52
C GLU A 336 7.69 25.03 -4.44
N PRO A 337 7.26 23.87 -4.99
CA PRO A 337 8.09 22.68 -5.07
C PRO A 337 9.46 23.00 -5.68
N ARG A 338 10.54 22.49 -5.07
CA ARG A 338 11.90 22.82 -5.51
C ARG A 338 12.92 21.73 -5.22
N HIS A 339 14.10 21.92 -5.79
CA HIS A 339 15.32 21.19 -5.43
C HIS A 339 16.20 22.08 -4.56
N PRO A 340 16.17 21.97 -3.22
CA PRO A 340 16.98 22.84 -2.38
C PRO A 340 18.47 22.60 -2.62
N SER A 341 19.25 23.68 -2.68
CA SER A 341 20.71 23.59 -2.75
C SER A 341 21.32 23.15 -1.41
N PRO A 342 22.44 22.41 -1.40
CA PRO A 342 23.18 22.13 -0.18
C PRO A 342 23.57 23.41 0.59
N SER A 343 23.53 23.35 1.92
CA SER A 343 24.03 24.42 2.77
C SER A 343 25.49 24.19 3.11
N LYS A 344 26.33 25.23 3.00
CA LYS A 344 27.74 25.19 3.44
C LYS A 344 27.88 24.99 4.95
N ALA A 345 26.86 25.38 5.72
CA ALA A 345 26.81 25.20 7.16
C ALA A 345 26.13 23.87 7.57
N CYS A 346 25.87 22.95 6.64
CA CYS A 346 25.18 21.71 6.96
C CYS A 346 26.10 20.75 7.73
N PRO A 347 25.78 20.37 8.98
CA PRO A 347 26.64 19.50 9.77
C PRO A 347 26.66 18.04 9.28
N ALA A 348 25.75 17.65 8.38
CA ALA A 348 25.64 16.26 7.93
C ALA A 348 26.31 16.00 6.58
N CYS A 349 26.29 16.97 5.65
CA CYS A 349 26.79 16.74 4.29
C CYS A 349 27.81 17.77 3.81
N ALA A 350 28.16 18.81 4.58
CA ALA A 350 29.16 19.77 4.12
C ALA A 350 30.51 19.09 3.90
N ASP A 351 30.99 18.34 4.89
CA ASP A 351 32.30 17.66 4.82
C ASP A 351 32.29 16.52 3.80
N ILE A 352 31.23 15.70 3.79
CA ILE A 352 31.05 14.60 2.82
C ILE A 352 31.11 15.13 1.37
N ARG A 353 30.56 16.33 1.13
CA ARG A 353 30.55 16.95 -0.21
C ARG A 353 31.87 17.64 -0.53
N ALA A 354 32.59 18.17 0.45
CA ALA A 354 33.92 18.72 0.24
C ALA A 354 34.95 17.65 -0.14
N SER A 355 34.71 16.38 0.22
CA SER A 355 35.56 15.23 -0.10
C SER A 355 35.22 14.49 -1.41
N ARG A 356 34.14 14.88 -2.11
CA ARG A 356 33.75 14.32 -3.43
C ARG A 356 34.25 15.25 -4.53
#